data_AF-A0A7C2I1Z1-F1
#
_entry.id   AF-A0A7C2I1Z1-F1
#
_cell.length_a   1.000
_cell.length_b   1.000
_cell.length_c   1.000
_cell.angle_alpha   90.00
_cell.angle_beta   90.00
_cell.angle_gamma   90.00
#
_symmetry.space_group_name_H-M   'P 1'
#
loop_
_entity.id
_entity.type
_entity.pdbx_description
1 polymer ?
#
loop_
_entity_poly.entity_id
_entity_poly.type
_entity_poly.pdbx_seq_one_letter_code
_entity_poly.pdbx_strand_id
1 'polypeptide(L)'
;MTSLKEQAGVLLGRWKQEMQRLPLPAHIQVVEGEAGEKMERISRFIIEASENEEAGSKFEPEGEAYKEAGELGRIRKQQSFSIEELVQEHIILRNEFWSLFRERMDMMHVVDFHLEKRINKCFDNLLQAAAAAYHYEFSREIMENPLRDEITGLYNKSYFHGRMIEELRRSVRYDHHITLVLFEISNYYQIQEMEGDDKMLELLKTVAVSLSRMTRDCDVVARLGEGSFAILLPETGWRG
;
A
#
# COMPACT_ATOMS: atom_id res chain seq x y z
N MET A 1 2.28 -37.82 20.02
CA MET A 1 1.80 -36.52 19.52
C MET A 1 3.01 -35.72 19.06
N THR A 2 2.99 -35.21 17.83
CA THR A 2 4.06 -34.34 17.28
C THR A 2 4.06 -33.01 18.03
N SER A 3 5.23 -32.45 18.36
CA SER A 3 5.31 -31.23 19.16
C SER A 3 4.70 -30.01 18.45
N LEU A 4 4.13 -29.05 19.19
CA LEU A 4 3.60 -27.78 18.65
C LEU A 4 4.55 -27.12 17.65
N LYS A 5 5.85 -27.12 17.97
CA LYS A 5 6.91 -26.56 17.14
C LYS A 5 7.04 -27.27 15.80
N GLU A 6 6.97 -28.60 15.79
CA GLU A 6 6.99 -29.38 14.54
C GLU A 6 5.75 -29.13 13.70
N GLN A 7 4.55 -29.00 14.31
CA GLN A 7 3.32 -28.73 13.56
C GLN A 7 3.35 -27.36 12.89
N ALA A 8 3.78 -26.34 13.62
CA ALA A 8 3.94 -25.00 13.08
C ALA A 8 4.99 -24.95 11.96
N GLY A 9 6.07 -25.74 12.09
CA GLY A 9 7.07 -25.90 11.04
C GLY A 9 6.51 -26.53 9.76
N VAL A 10 5.65 -27.55 9.88
CA VAL A 10 4.97 -28.16 8.73
C VAL A 10 4.02 -27.17 8.05
N LEU A 11 3.19 -26.46 8.82
CA LEU A 11 2.28 -25.43 8.29
C LEU A 11 3.06 -24.34 7.55
N LEU A 12 4.11 -23.81 8.18
CA LEU A 12 4.96 -22.80 7.57
C LEU A 12 5.60 -23.30 6.28
N GLY A 13 6.08 -24.55 6.24
CA GLY A 13 6.66 -25.15 5.04
C GLY A 13 5.67 -25.23 3.86
N ARG A 14 4.43 -25.65 4.13
CA ARG A 14 3.37 -25.71 3.11
C ARG A 14 2.98 -24.32 2.61
N TRP A 15 2.80 -23.37 3.53
CA TRP A 15 2.54 -21.98 3.18
C TRP A 15 3.67 -21.40 2.31
N LYS A 16 4.95 -21.64 2.66
CA LYS A 16 6.09 -21.18 1.84
C LYS A 16 6.04 -21.75 0.42
N GLN A 17 5.69 -23.03 0.29
CA GLN A 17 5.58 -23.70 -1.01
C GLN A 17 4.48 -23.10 -1.89
N GLU A 18 3.31 -22.80 -1.33
CA GLU A 18 2.21 -22.18 -2.09
C GLU A 18 2.50 -20.71 -2.42
N MET A 19 3.11 -19.95 -1.50
CA MET A 19 3.51 -18.56 -1.78
C MET A 19 4.52 -18.44 -2.92
N GLN A 20 5.42 -19.43 -3.08
CA GLN A 20 6.36 -19.48 -4.20
C GLN A 20 5.68 -19.73 -5.56
N ARG A 21 4.44 -20.23 -5.57
CA ARG A 21 3.66 -20.46 -6.80
C ARG A 21 2.84 -19.24 -7.22
N LEU A 22 2.67 -18.25 -6.34
CA LEU A 22 1.98 -17.02 -6.69
C LEU A 22 2.81 -16.21 -7.71
N PRO A 23 2.17 -15.52 -8.67
CA PRO A 23 2.84 -14.69 -9.66
C PRO A 23 3.33 -13.37 -9.05
N LEU A 24 4.14 -13.44 -7.99
CA LEU A 24 4.67 -12.28 -7.27
C LEU A 24 5.91 -11.72 -7.99
N PRO A 25 6.18 -10.40 -7.88
CA PRO A 25 7.40 -9.80 -8.40
C PRO A 25 8.68 -10.49 -7.88
N ALA A 26 9.59 -10.85 -8.78
CA ALA A 26 10.78 -11.68 -8.48
C ALA A 26 11.78 -11.09 -7.46
N HIS A 27 11.66 -9.80 -7.13
CA HIS A 27 12.53 -9.12 -6.16
C HIS A 27 11.99 -9.16 -4.72
N ILE A 28 10.78 -9.68 -4.53
CA ILE A 28 10.14 -9.74 -3.21
C ILE A 28 10.58 -11.01 -2.50
N GLN A 29 11.29 -10.85 -1.38
CA GLN A 29 11.54 -11.95 -0.45
C GLN A 29 10.30 -12.19 0.42
N VAL A 30 9.41 -13.05 -0.08
CA VAL A 30 8.10 -13.32 0.53
C VAL A 30 8.22 -14.16 1.80
N VAL A 31 9.18 -15.07 1.83
CA VAL A 31 9.27 -16.19 2.79
C VAL A 31 10.50 -16.11 3.72
N GLU A 32 11.35 -15.11 3.51
CA GLU A 32 12.58 -14.84 4.27
C GLU A 32 12.53 -13.44 4.92
N GLY A 33 13.52 -13.14 5.75
CA GLY A 33 13.60 -11.87 6.48
C GLY A 33 12.46 -11.70 7.49
N GLU A 34 12.17 -10.45 7.83
CA GLU A 34 11.19 -10.12 8.88
C GLU A 34 9.81 -10.72 8.60
N ALA A 35 9.31 -10.65 7.36
CA ALA A 35 8.01 -11.23 6.99
C ALA A 35 7.93 -12.74 7.27
N GLY A 36 9.01 -13.48 6.96
CA GLY A 36 9.11 -14.91 7.25
C GLY A 36 9.10 -15.21 8.76
N GLU A 37 9.82 -14.40 9.55
CA GLU A 37 9.83 -14.52 11.01
C GLU A 37 8.45 -14.24 11.62
N LYS A 38 7.72 -13.23 11.11
CA LYS A 38 6.33 -12.96 11.50
C LYS A 38 5.43 -14.14 11.20
N MET A 39 5.52 -14.71 9.99
CA MET A 39 4.71 -15.85 9.60
C MET A 39 5.00 -17.10 10.42
N GLU A 40 6.25 -17.33 10.83
CA GLU A 40 6.60 -18.42 11.74
C GLU A 40 5.93 -18.25 13.11
N ARG A 41 5.93 -17.04 13.66
CA ARG A 41 5.25 -16.73 14.94
C ARG A 41 3.74 -16.91 14.84
N ILE A 42 3.13 -16.37 13.78
CA ILE A 42 1.69 -16.51 13.50
C ILE A 42 1.31 -17.99 13.36
N SER A 43 2.09 -18.78 12.63
CA SER A 43 1.86 -20.22 12.48
C SER A 43 1.88 -20.94 13.83
N ARG A 44 2.80 -20.58 14.73
CA ARG A 44 2.83 -21.13 16.10
C ARG A 44 1.58 -20.78 16.89
N PHE A 45 1.13 -19.53 16.85
CA PHE A 45 -0.10 -19.13 17.55
C PHE A 45 -1.34 -19.86 17.01
N ILE A 46 -1.43 -20.08 15.70
CA ILE A 46 -2.57 -20.78 15.09
C ILE A 46 -2.64 -22.23 15.58
N ILE A 47 -1.52 -22.96 15.57
CA ILE A 47 -1.48 -24.33 16.10
C ILE A 47 -1.82 -24.33 17.59
N GLU A 48 -1.27 -23.39 18.38
CA GLU A 48 -1.58 -23.27 19.80
C GLU A 48 -3.09 -23.07 20.06
N ALA A 49 -3.76 -22.19 19.31
CA ALA A 49 -5.20 -21.96 19.42
C ALA A 49 -6.07 -23.16 19.01
N SER A 50 -5.52 -24.08 18.21
CA SER A 50 -6.20 -25.33 17.85
C SER A 50 -6.19 -26.35 18.99
N GLU A 51 -5.17 -26.32 19.85
CA GLU A 51 -5.01 -27.24 20.97
C GLU A 51 -5.47 -26.63 22.31
N ASN A 52 -5.44 -25.30 22.45
CA ASN A 52 -5.79 -24.57 23.67
C ASN A 52 -6.78 -23.42 23.39
N GLU A 53 -7.93 -23.44 24.05
CA GLU A 53 -8.95 -22.41 23.90
C GLU A 53 -8.51 -21.02 24.40
N GLU A 54 -7.76 -20.96 25.50
CA GLU A 54 -7.30 -19.69 26.10
C GLU A 54 -6.35 -18.93 25.17
N ALA A 55 -5.63 -19.64 24.30
CA ALA A 55 -4.74 -19.05 23.31
C ALA A 55 -5.49 -18.19 22.27
N GLY A 56 -6.81 -18.34 22.13
CA GLY A 56 -7.63 -17.45 21.30
C GLY A 56 -7.53 -15.98 21.69
N SER A 57 -7.28 -15.68 22.98
CA SER A 57 -7.10 -14.29 23.46
C SER A 57 -5.94 -13.55 22.80
N LYS A 58 -4.91 -14.27 22.32
CA LYS A 58 -3.75 -13.69 21.62
C LYS A 58 -4.12 -13.11 20.24
N PHE A 59 -5.27 -13.50 19.69
CA PHE A 59 -5.78 -13.04 18.41
C PHE A 59 -6.76 -11.87 18.55
N GLU A 60 -7.18 -11.52 19.76
CA GLU A 60 -8.01 -10.32 19.96
C GLU A 60 -7.18 -9.04 19.76
N PRO A 61 -7.82 -7.87 19.54
CA PRO A 61 -7.11 -6.60 19.51
C PRO A 61 -6.19 -6.44 20.74
N GLU A 62 -4.97 -5.95 20.51
CA GLU A 62 -3.86 -5.89 21.48
C GLU A 62 -3.14 -7.20 21.82
N GLY A 63 -3.67 -8.34 21.39
CA GLY A 63 -3.02 -9.64 21.56
C GLY A 63 -1.73 -9.80 20.73
N GLU A 64 -0.85 -10.71 21.16
CA GLU A 64 0.45 -10.93 20.52
C GLU A 64 0.32 -11.35 19.05
N ALA A 65 -0.57 -12.28 18.72
CA ALA A 65 -0.78 -12.74 17.34
C ALA A 65 -1.37 -11.62 16.47
N TYR A 66 -2.28 -10.82 17.03
CA TYR A 66 -2.85 -9.64 16.35
C TYR A 66 -1.77 -8.62 15.99
N LYS A 67 -0.85 -8.33 16.93
CA LYS A 67 0.28 -7.41 16.72
C LYS A 67 1.25 -7.90 15.65
N GLU A 68 1.62 -9.18 15.70
CA GLU A 68 2.50 -9.79 14.68
C GLU A 68 1.85 -9.74 13.29
N ALA A 69 0.54 -9.98 13.17
CA ALA A 69 -0.19 -9.85 11.91
C ALA A 69 -0.26 -8.41 11.40
N GLY A 70 -0.46 -7.43 12.29
CA GLY A 70 -0.41 -6.02 11.94
C GLY A 70 0.96 -5.59 11.41
N GLU A 71 2.04 -6.03 12.06
CA GLU A 71 3.41 -5.78 11.57
C GLU A 71 3.68 -6.44 10.22
N LEU A 72 3.23 -7.68 10.02
CA LEU A 72 3.29 -8.35 8.72
C LEU A 72 2.58 -7.52 7.64
N GLY A 73 1.37 -7.00 7.92
CA GLY A 73 0.63 -6.14 7.00
C GLY A 73 1.40 -4.89 6.57
N ARG A 74 2.13 -4.23 7.48
CA ARG A 74 3.00 -3.09 7.16
C ARG A 74 4.19 -3.50 6.28
N ILE A 75 4.86 -4.59 6.64
CA ILE A 75 6.00 -5.12 5.87
C ILE A 75 5.56 -5.45 4.45
N ARG A 76 4.39 -6.10 4.28
CA ARG A 76 3.84 -6.41 2.95
C ARG A 76 3.59 -5.15 2.12
N LYS A 77 3.05 -4.09 2.73
CA LYS A 77 2.89 -2.81 2.02
C LYS A 77 4.23 -2.22 1.55
N GLN A 78 5.27 -2.29 2.39
CA GLN A 78 6.61 -1.82 2.06
C GLN A 78 7.28 -2.68 0.98
N GLN A 79 6.97 -3.97 0.94
CA GLN A 79 7.38 -4.89 -0.12
C GLN A 79 6.55 -4.75 -1.41
N SER A 80 5.68 -3.74 -1.51
CA SER A 80 4.82 -3.48 -2.67
C SER A 80 3.83 -4.60 -2.99
N PHE A 81 3.39 -5.37 -1.99
CA PHE A 81 2.20 -6.21 -2.16
C PHE A 81 0.98 -5.34 -2.47
N SER A 82 0.13 -5.82 -3.36
CA SER A 82 -1.25 -5.40 -3.50
C SER A 82 -2.11 -5.91 -2.34
N ILE A 83 -3.29 -5.32 -2.16
CA ILE A 83 -4.23 -5.79 -1.14
C ILE A 83 -4.76 -7.19 -1.49
N GLU A 84 -4.91 -7.50 -2.78
CA GLU A 84 -5.29 -8.82 -3.26
C GLU A 84 -4.27 -9.87 -2.86
N GLU A 85 -2.97 -9.60 -3.02
CA GLU A 85 -1.90 -10.53 -2.63
C GLU A 85 -1.85 -10.75 -1.12
N LEU A 86 -2.09 -9.71 -0.31
CA LEU A 86 -2.20 -9.83 1.15
C LEU A 86 -3.37 -10.76 1.55
N VAL A 87 -4.52 -10.60 0.89
CA VAL A 87 -5.69 -11.46 1.12
C VAL A 87 -5.42 -12.89 0.64
N GLN A 88 -4.74 -13.08 -0.49
CA GLN A 88 -4.35 -14.41 -0.98
C GLN A 88 -3.39 -15.12 -0.03
N GLU A 89 -2.40 -14.42 0.53
CA GLU A 89 -1.49 -14.94 1.56
C GLU A 89 -2.27 -15.52 2.76
N HIS A 90 -3.30 -14.80 3.21
CA HIS A 90 -4.17 -15.22 4.31
C HIS A 90 -5.03 -16.44 3.94
N ILE A 91 -5.59 -16.46 2.73
CA ILE A 91 -6.37 -17.59 2.22
C ILE A 91 -5.51 -18.86 2.14
N ILE A 92 -4.28 -18.74 1.63
CA ILE A 92 -3.32 -19.85 1.55
C ILE A 92 -3.04 -20.39 2.95
N LEU A 93 -2.69 -19.52 3.91
CA LEU A 93 -2.39 -19.94 5.27
C LEU A 93 -3.58 -20.67 5.91
N ARG A 94 -4.80 -20.14 5.74
CA ARG A 94 -6.05 -20.76 6.23
C ARG A 94 -6.28 -22.13 5.60
N ASN A 95 -6.10 -22.26 4.28
CA ASN A 95 -6.31 -23.51 3.55
C ASN A 95 -5.30 -24.58 3.97
N GLU A 96 -4.03 -24.21 4.07
CA GLU A 96 -2.97 -25.12 4.49
C GLU A 96 -3.12 -25.56 5.95
N PHE A 97 -3.58 -24.66 6.82
CA PHE A 97 -3.96 -25.04 8.18
C PHE A 97 -5.06 -26.11 8.17
N TRP A 98 -6.16 -25.87 7.45
CA TRP A 98 -7.27 -26.83 7.43
C TRP A 98 -6.90 -28.14 6.73
N SER A 99 -6.02 -28.12 5.73
CA SER A 99 -5.48 -29.34 5.13
C SER A 99 -4.67 -30.15 6.14
N LEU A 100 -3.71 -29.51 6.81
CA LEU A 100 -2.89 -30.13 7.84
C LEU A 100 -3.73 -30.68 9.00
N PHE A 101 -4.76 -29.93 9.41
CA PHE A 101 -5.65 -30.31 10.49
C PHE A 101 -6.50 -31.53 10.12
N ARG A 102 -7.07 -31.57 8.90
CA ARG A 102 -7.86 -32.71 8.41
C ARG A 102 -7.06 -33.99 8.27
N GLU A 103 -5.81 -33.91 7.79
CA GLU A 103 -4.93 -35.08 7.66
C GLU A 103 -4.64 -35.78 9.00
N ARG A 104 -4.79 -35.04 10.11
CA ARG A 104 -4.52 -35.54 11.46
C ARG A 104 -5.77 -35.92 12.24
N MET A 105 -6.94 -35.42 11.83
CA MET A 105 -8.19 -35.87 12.41
C MET A 105 -8.57 -37.23 11.86
N ASP A 106 -8.82 -38.18 12.76
CA ASP A 106 -9.44 -39.45 12.40
C ASP A 106 -10.86 -39.15 11.88
N MET A 107 -11.20 -39.67 10.69
CA MET A 107 -12.44 -39.35 9.93
C MET A 107 -13.74 -39.66 10.67
N MET A 108 -13.66 -40.23 11.88
CA MET A 108 -14.79 -40.61 12.72
C MET A 108 -15.25 -39.50 13.69
N HIS A 109 -14.47 -38.42 13.86
CA HIS A 109 -14.86 -37.28 14.68
C HIS A 109 -15.33 -36.11 13.80
N VAL A 110 -16.61 -35.75 13.93
CA VAL A 110 -17.15 -34.48 13.44
C VAL A 110 -16.27 -33.37 14.00
N VAL A 111 -15.72 -32.49 13.14
CA VAL A 111 -15.02 -31.28 13.58
C VAL A 111 -15.92 -30.57 14.58
N ASP A 112 -15.41 -30.34 15.79
CA ASP A 112 -16.16 -29.60 16.80
C ASP A 112 -16.49 -28.21 16.24
N PHE A 113 -17.78 -27.92 16.07
CA PHE A 113 -18.26 -26.63 15.59
C PHE A 113 -17.72 -25.46 16.42
N HIS A 114 -17.47 -25.67 17.72
CA HIS A 114 -16.85 -24.67 18.59
C HIS A 114 -15.38 -24.42 18.23
N LEU A 115 -14.63 -25.47 17.92
CA LEU A 115 -13.25 -25.35 17.45
C LEU A 115 -13.19 -24.63 16.10
N GLU A 116 -14.03 -25.03 15.14
CA GLU A 116 -14.09 -24.39 13.83
C GLU A 116 -14.40 -22.90 13.95
N LYS A 117 -15.42 -22.55 14.74
CA LYS A 117 -15.79 -21.16 15.00
C LYS A 117 -14.65 -20.38 15.65
N ARG A 118 -13.96 -20.97 16.63
CA ARG A 118 -12.82 -20.33 17.31
C ARG A 118 -11.67 -20.05 16.35
N ILE A 119 -11.28 -21.05 15.55
CA ILE A 119 -10.18 -20.92 14.60
C ILE A 119 -10.52 -19.93 13.48
N ASN A 120 -11.75 -19.98 12.94
CA ASN A 120 -12.18 -19.01 11.94
C ASN A 120 -12.11 -17.59 12.49
N LYS A 121 -12.55 -17.36 13.73
CA LYS A 121 -12.40 -16.07 14.41
C LYS A 121 -10.93 -15.64 14.53
N CYS A 122 -10.04 -16.56 14.90
CA CYS A 122 -8.60 -16.28 14.99
C CYS A 122 -8.05 -15.80 13.64
N PHE A 123 -8.36 -16.51 12.55
CA PHE A 123 -7.96 -16.06 11.21
C PHE A 123 -8.61 -14.74 10.79
N ASP A 124 -9.90 -14.52 11.06
CA ASP A 124 -10.57 -13.27 10.72
C ASP A 124 -9.88 -12.08 11.41
N ASN A 125 -9.51 -12.23 12.68
CA ASN A 125 -8.77 -11.21 13.41
C ASN A 125 -7.34 -10.99 12.86
N LEU A 126 -6.62 -12.04 12.45
CA LEU A 126 -5.32 -11.88 11.79
C LEU A 126 -5.44 -11.06 10.50
N LEU A 127 -6.42 -11.39 9.65
CA LEU A 127 -6.66 -10.66 8.39
C LEU A 127 -7.04 -9.21 8.67
N GLN A 128 -7.93 -8.99 9.64
CA GLN A 128 -8.33 -7.65 10.05
C GLN A 128 -7.12 -6.82 10.52
N ALA A 129 -6.26 -7.39 11.36
CA ALA A 129 -5.04 -6.73 11.83
C ALA A 129 -4.10 -6.36 10.69
N ALA A 130 -3.79 -7.33 9.82
CA ALA A 130 -2.89 -7.14 8.68
C ALA A 130 -3.46 -6.11 7.69
N ALA A 131 -4.73 -6.22 7.31
CA ALA A 131 -5.38 -5.31 6.37
C ALA A 131 -5.50 -3.89 6.92
N ALA A 132 -5.84 -3.73 8.21
CA ALA A 132 -5.91 -2.41 8.84
C ALA A 132 -4.54 -1.72 8.87
N ALA A 133 -3.48 -2.45 9.24
CA ALA A 133 -2.13 -1.91 9.27
C ALA A 133 -1.58 -1.61 7.86
N TYR A 134 -1.87 -2.47 6.89
CA TYR A 134 -1.57 -2.24 5.47
C TYR A 134 -2.25 -0.97 4.96
N HIS A 135 -3.55 -0.82 5.22
CA HIS A 135 -4.33 0.34 4.79
C HIS A 135 -3.83 1.63 5.45
N TYR A 136 -3.47 1.57 6.74
CA TYR A 136 -2.87 2.69 7.44
C TYR A 136 -1.56 3.12 6.77
N GLU A 137 -0.67 2.18 6.45
CA GLU A 137 0.60 2.46 5.79
C GLU A 137 0.41 3.02 4.37
N PHE A 138 -0.51 2.45 3.60
CA PHE A 138 -0.88 2.95 2.27
C PHE A 138 -1.47 4.37 2.33
N SER A 139 -2.36 4.61 3.28
CA SER A 139 -2.95 5.94 3.50
C SER A 139 -1.88 6.94 3.92
N ARG A 140 -0.94 6.51 4.76
CA ARG A 140 0.20 7.33 5.17
C ARG A 140 1.08 7.68 3.99
N GLU A 141 1.41 6.73 3.11
CA GLU A 141 2.19 6.97 1.89
C GLU A 141 1.48 7.96 0.94
N ILE A 142 0.16 7.82 0.76
CA ILE A 142 -0.64 8.76 -0.03
C ILE A 142 -0.62 10.16 0.61
N MET A 143 -0.78 10.25 1.93
CA MET A 143 -0.74 11.53 2.66
C MET A 143 0.67 12.13 2.69
N GLU A 144 1.71 11.31 2.67
CA GLU A 144 3.12 11.74 2.67
C GLU A 144 3.59 12.16 1.27
N ASN A 145 2.86 11.82 0.19
CA ASN A 145 3.16 12.28 -1.16
C ASN A 145 1.90 12.45 -2.06
N PRO A 146 1.00 13.41 -1.76
CA PRO A 146 -0.14 13.68 -2.60
C PRO A 146 0.39 14.27 -3.90
N LEU A 147 0.33 13.53 -5.01
CA LEU A 147 0.80 14.00 -6.32
C LEU A 147 0.19 15.36 -6.74
N ARG A 148 -0.86 15.80 -6.04
CA ARG A 148 -1.58 17.05 -6.26
C ARG A 148 -1.34 18.07 -5.14
N ASP A 149 -1.32 19.34 -5.51
CA ASP A 149 -1.38 20.47 -4.58
C ASP A 149 -2.78 20.59 -3.98
N GLU A 150 -2.87 20.65 -2.65
CA GLU A 150 -4.16 20.61 -1.92
C GLU A 150 -5.07 21.82 -2.18
N ILE A 151 -4.48 22.96 -2.53
CA ILE A 151 -5.22 24.21 -2.76
C ILE A 151 -5.81 24.24 -4.18
N THR A 152 -5.02 23.81 -5.16
CA THR A 152 -5.35 23.99 -6.59
C THR A 152 -5.79 22.71 -7.31
N GLY A 153 -5.47 21.53 -6.77
CA GLY A 153 -5.70 20.24 -7.43
C GLY A 153 -4.77 19.97 -8.64
N LEU A 154 -3.87 20.89 -8.98
CA LEU A 154 -2.81 20.69 -9.96
C LEU A 154 -1.77 19.70 -9.44
N TYR A 155 -0.86 19.23 -10.29
CA TYR A 155 0.26 18.43 -9.78
C TYR A 155 1.15 19.26 -8.83
N ASN A 156 1.70 18.59 -7.83
CA ASN A 156 2.65 19.21 -6.92
C ASN A 156 4.05 19.32 -7.56
N LYS A 157 4.94 20.06 -6.92
CA LYS A 157 6.34 20.24 -7.36
C LYS A 157 7.11 18.92 -7.50
N SER A 158 6.88 17.96 -6.60
CA SER A 158 7.59 16.67 -6.59
C SER A 158 7.26 15.84 -7.83
N TYR A 159 5.97 15.70 -8.13
CA TYR A 159 5.48 15.01 -9.33
C TYR A 159 5.99 15.70 -10.60
N PHE A 160 5.88 17.03 -10.65
CA PHE A 160 6.33 17.81 -11.81
C PHE A 160 7.80 17.55 -12.13
N HIS A 161 8.67 17.60 -11.12
CA HIS A 161 10.10 17.38 -11.30
C HIS A 161 10.41 15.97 -11.78
N GLY A 162 9.77 14.94 -11.21
CA GLY A 162 9.92 13.56 -11.66
C GLY A 162 9.51 13.38 -13.13
N ARG A 163 8.35 13.94 -13.49
CA ARG A 163 7.80 13.86 -14.85
C ARG A 163 8.64 14.62 -15.88
N MET A 164 9.17 15.79 -15.51
CA MET A 164 10.09 16.58 -16.34
C MET A 164 11.37 15.80 -16.65
N ILE A 165 11.98 15.13 -15.66
CA ILE A 165 13.18 14.31 -15.89
C ILE A 165 12.90 13.16 -16.85
N GLU A 166 11.73 12.53 -16.73
CA GLU A 166 11.33 11.45 -17.62
C GLU A 166 11.17 11.93 -19.07
N GLU A 167 10.44 13.03 -19.28
CA GLU A 167 10.20 13.57 -20.62
C GLU A 167 11.48 14.14 -21.26
N LEU A 168 12.38 14.74 -20.48
CA LEU A 168 13.71 15.13 -20.97
C LEU A 168 14.49 13.91 -21.49
N ARG A 169 14.46 12.78 -20.77
CA ARG A 169 15.12 11.54 -21.22
C ARG A 169 14.48 10.98 -22.50
N ARG A 170 13.16 11.07 -22.64
CA ARG A 170 12.44 10.64 -23.85
C ARG A 170 12.76 11.54 -25.03
N SER A 171 12.73 12.86 -24.84
CA SER A 171 13.09 13.87 -25.84
C SER A 171 14.48 13.60 -26.42
N VAL A 172 15.49 13.39 -25.57
CA VAL A 172 16.86 13.06 -26.02
C VAL A 172 16.92 11.74 -26.78
N ARG A 173 16.15 10.73 -26.35
CA ARG A 173 16.19 9.39 -26.96
C ARG A 173 15.53 9.35 -28.33
N TYR A 174 14.43 10.08 -28.50
CA TYR A 174 13.60 10.01 -29.71
C TYR A 174 13.72 11.25 -30.60
N ASP A 175 14.52 12.23 -30.20
CA ASP A 175 14.67 13.53 -30.88
C ASP A 175 13.34 14.29 -31.01
N HIS A 176 12.55 14.27 -29.93
CA HIS A 176 11.25 14.93 -29.87
C HIS A 176 11.35 16.25 -29.12
N HIS A 177 10.50 17.21 -29.47
CA HIS A 177 10.48 18.50 -28.79
C HIS A 177 9.77 18.44 -27.44
N ILE A 178 10.27 19.20 -26.48
CA ILE A 178 9.61 19.45 -25.20
C ILE A 178 9.74 20.93 -24.88
N THR A 179 8.66 21.53 -24.40
CA THR A 179 8.66 22.93 -23.95
C THR A 179 8.28 22.99 -22.47
N LEU A 180 9.02 23.82 -21.74
CA LEU A 180 8.75 24.12 -20.33
C LEU A 180 8.28 25.57 -20.23
N VAL A 181 7.11 25.77 -19.62
CA VAL A 181 6.58 27.10 -19.30
C VAL A 181 6.61 27.27 -17.79
N LEU A 182 7.23 28.34 -17.33
CA LEU A 182 7.26 28.74 -15.92
C LEU A 182 6.68 30.14 -15.82
N PHE A 183 5.79 30.36 -14.87
CA PHE A 183 5.24 31.69 -14.61
C PHE A 183 4.82 31.85 -13.15
N GLU A 184 4.72 33.11 -12.74
CA GLU A 184 4.47 33.53 -11.37
C GLU A 184 3.44 34.65 -11.35
N ILE A 185 2.53 34.61 -10.38
CA ILE A 185 1.54 35.67 -10.18
C ILE A 185 2.28 36.96 -9.77
N SER A 186 2.17 37.99 -10.60
CA SER A 186 2.76 39.29 -10.30
C SER A 186 2.08 39.93 -9.09
N ASN A 187 2.88 40.60 -8.24
CA ASN A 187 2.40 41.28 -7.03
C ASN A 187 1.67 40.38 -6.01
N TYR A 188 2.02 39.08 -5.96
CA TYR A 188 1.40 38.09 -5.08
C TYR A 188 1.20 38.61 -3.64
N TYR A 189 2.29 39.06 -2.99
CA TYR A 189 2.21 39.54 -1.59
C TYR A 189 1.37 40.81 -1.42
N GLN A 190 1.38 41.73 -2.40
CA GLN A 190 0.56 42.94 -2.32
C GLN A 190 -0.93 42.61 -2.42
N ILE A 191 -1.30 41.69 -3.30
CA ILE A 191 -2.69 41.22 -3.42
C ILE A 191 -3.11 40.51 -2.14
N GLN A 192 -2.24 39.69 -1.55
CA GLN A 192 -2.54 39.01 -0.28
C GLN A 192 -2.78 40.02 0.85
N GLU A 193 -1.95 41.06 0.95
CA GLU A 193 -2.09 42.12 1.97
C GLU A 193 -3.37 42.94 1.80
N MET A 194 -3.75 43.24 0.54
CA MET A 194 -4.92 44.07 0.25
C MET A 194 -6.25 43.31 0.33
N GLU A 195 -6.28 42.06 -0.12
CA GLU A 195 -7.52 41.30 -0.35
C GLU A 195 -7.72 40.13 0.63
N GLY A 196 -6.67 39.75 1.36
CA GLY A 196 -6.69 38.66 2.33
C GLY A 196 -6.53 37.26 1.73
N ASP A 197 -6.29 36.30 2.63
CA ASP A 197 -5.95 34.91 2.27
C ASP A 197 -7.06 34.19 1.50
N ASP A 198 -8.32 34.43 1.87
CA ASP A 198 -9.46 33.80 1.19
C ASP A 198 -9.54 34.20 -0.29
N LYS A 199 -9.28 35.48 -0.58
CA LYS A 199 -9.28 35.98 -1.97
C LYS A 199 -8.08 35.47 -2.74
N MET A 200 -6.93 35.34 -2.07
CA MET A 200 -5.74 34.74 -2.66
C MET A 200 -5.97 33.26 -3.02
N LEU A 201 -6.62 32.49 -2.14
CA LEU A 201 -6.99 31.11 -2.40
C LEU A 201 -7.94 30.99 -3.61
N GLU A 202 -8.92 31.88 -3.72
CA GLU A 202 -9.83 31.94 -4.87
C GLU A 202 -9.07 32.25 -6.17
N LEU A 203 -8.13 33.21 -6.14
CA LEU A 203 -7.28 33.54 -7.27
C LEU A 203 -6.47 32.34 -7.74
N LEU A 204 -5.79 31.64 -6.81
CA LEU A 204 -4.99 30.45 -7.11
C LEU A 204 -5.82 29.34 -7.76
N LYS A 205 -7.03 29.08 -7.25
CA LYS A 205 -7.98 28.11 -7.83
C LYS A 205 -8.42 28.54 -9.24
N THR A 206 -8.66 29.83 -9.44
CA THR A 206 -9.06 30.38 -10.74
C THR A 206 -7.95 30.23 -11.78
N VAL A 207 -6.70 30.49 -11.39
CA VAL A 207 -5.53 30.24 -12.24
C VAL A 207 -5.46 28.76 -12.61
N ALA A 208 -5.56 27.85 -11.64
CA ALA A 208 -5.49 26.41 -11.86
C ALA A 208 -6.54 25.89 -12.86
N VAL A 209 -7.80 26.33 -12.70
CA VAL A 209 -8.88 25.99 -13.64
C VAL A 209 -8.60 26.53 -15.03
N SER A 210 -8.10 27.76 -15.14
CA SER A 210 -7.79 28.39 -16.43
C SER A 210 -6.69 27.64 -17.16
N LEU A 211 -5.59 27.31 -16.48
CA LEU A 211 -4.48 26.55 -17.04
C LEU A 211 -4.94 25.18 -17.52
N SER A 212 -5.68 24.44 -16.68
CA SER A 212 -6.17 23.10 -17.01
C SER A 212 -7.06 23.09 -18.25
N ARG A 213 -7.80 24.18 -18.52
CA ARG A 213 -8.63 24.33 -19.72
C ARG A 213 -7.86 24.72 -20.97
N MET A 214 -6.68 25.31 -20.80
CA MET A 214 -5.82 25.77 -21.90
C MET A 214 -4.80 24.72 -22.34
N THR A 215 -4.64 23.64 -21.58
CA THR A 215 -3.68 22.56 -21.83
C THR A 215 -4.35 21.29 -22.33
N ARG A 216 -3.58 20.44 -23.01
CA ARG A 216 -3.99 19.12 -23.51
C ARG A 216 -3.85 18.07 -22.40
N ASP A 217 -4.48 16.92 -22.58
CA ASP A 217 -4.38 15.79 -21.63
C ASP A 217 -2.95 15.26 -21.45
N CYS A 218 -2.09 15.43 -22.45
CA CYS A 218 -0.68 15.03 -22.38
C CYS A 218 0.21 16.02 -21.63
N ASP A 219 -0.26 17.24 -21.40
CA ASP A 219 0.50 18.30 -20.76
C ASP A 219 0.45 18.14 -19.24
N VAL A 220 1.50 18.56 -18.55
CA VAL A 220 1.58 18.45 -17.08
C VAL A 220 1.56 19.84 -16.48
N VAL A 221 0.46 20.17 -15.82
CA VAL A 221 0.28 21.44 -15.12
C VAL A 221 0.52 21.26 -13.63
N ALA A 222 1.40 22.06 -13.05
CA ALA A 222 1.78 21.97 -11.64
C ALA A 222 1.87 23.32 -10.95
N ARG A 223 1.66 23.32 -9.63
CA ARG A 223 2.01 24.43 -8.75
C ARG A 223 3.35 24.12 -8.08
N LEU A 224 4.30 25.05 -8.23
CA LEU A 224 5.67 24.89 -7.71
C LEU A 224 5.90 25.60 -6.37
N GLY A 225 5.06 26.58 -6.02
CA GLY A 225 5.20 27.40 -4.82
C GLY A 225 3.97 28.29 -4.59
N GLU A 226 4.10 29.31 -3.75
CA GLU A 226 2.97 30.15 -3.31
C GLU A 226 2.19 30.77 -4.47
N GLY A 227 2.86 31.47 -5.39
CA GLY A 227 2.26 32.05 -6.61
C GLY A 227 2.81 31.47 -7.90
N SER A 228 3.59 30.39 -7.84
CA SER A 228 4.40 29.88 -8.97
C SER A 228 3.81 28.62 -9.57
N PHE A 229 3.76 28.58 -10.90
CA PHE A 229 3.19 27.49 -11.68
C PHE A 229 4.13 27.06 -12.80
N ALA A 230 3.93 25.83 -13.27
CA ALA A 230 4.68 25.26 -14.37
C ALA A 230 3.78 24.44 -15.29
N ILE A 231 4.11 24.44 -16.58
CA ILE A 231 3.52 23.55 -17.58
C ILE A 231 4.64 22.85 -18.32
N LEU A 232 4.59 21.53 -18.37
CA LEU A 232 5.40 20.70 -19.25
C LEU A 232 4.56 20.38 -20.49
N LEU A 233 5.07 20.71 -21.67
CA LEU A 233 4.43 20.50 -22.96
C LEU A 233 5.27 19.50 -23.78
N PRO A 234 5.01 18.20 -23.66
CA PRO A 234 5.60 17.20 -24.56
C PRO A 234 5.22 17.50 -26.02
N GLU A 235 6.07 17.05 -26.95
CA GLU A 235 5.84 17.17 -28.41
C GLU A 235 5.60 18.60 -28.90
N THR A 236 6.13 19.60 -28.17
CA THR A 236 5.88 21.01 -28.44
C THR A 236 7.21 21.74 -28.61
N GLY A 237 7.42 22.32 -29.79
CA GLY A 237 8.63 23.10 -30.12
C GLY A 237 8.52 24.57 -29.74
N TRP A 238 9.60 25.33 -29.92
CA TRP A 238 9.68 26.73 -29.49
C TRP A 238 8.69 27.70 -30.17
N ARG A 239 8.07 27.31 -31.29
CA ARG A 239 7.06 28.10 -32.00
C ARG A 239 5.63 27.87 -31.51
N GLY A 240 5.41 26.90 -30.62
CA GLY A 240 4.09 26.39 -30.26
C GLY A 240 3.62 25.30 -31.21
#